data_AF-A0A2E1CMC8-F1
#
_entry.id   AF-A0A2E1CMC8-F1
#
_cell.length_a   1.000
_cell.length_b   1.000
_cell.length_c   1.000
_cell.angle_alpha   90.00
_cell.angle_beta   90.00
_cell.angle_gamma   90.00
#
_symmetry.space_group_name_H-M   'P 1'
#
loop_
_entity.id
_entity.type
_entity.pdbx_description
1 polymer ?
#
loop_
_entity_poly.entity_id
_entity_poly.type
_entity_poly.pdbx_seq_one_letter_code
_entity_poly.pdbx_strand_id
1 'polypeptide(L)'
;MKNYKLTYYDQILINRIKACILDLLICLSLITITVIIFKIINFFTLNLFNVAILFIIPVVIVSYYSFSIGNENGSTFGMKIFKIGLVNNKNKKLNTKELLIYNFLFFIVTPIGLVLLISLIIPLVNDERKCIHDYIFKTKFNLLS
;
A
#
# COMPACT_ATOMS: atom_id res chain seq x y z
N MET A 1 -0.35 6.90 36.80
CA MET A 1 -0.47 6.44 35.40
C MET A 1 -0.30 4.93 35.39
N LYS A 2 -1.26 4.15 34.89
CA LYS A 2 -1.13 2.68 34.79
C LYS A 2 -0.05 2.36 33.76
N ASN A 3 1.02 1.69 34.17
CA ASN A 3 2.04 1.15 33.25
C ASN A 3 1.43 -0.02 32.48
N TYR A 4 0.78 0.28 31.34
CA TYR A 4 0.36 -0.75 30.39
C TYR A 4 1.60 -1.37 29.77
N LYS A 5 1.90 -2.62 30.14
CA LYS A 5 2.94 -3.41 29.51
C LYS A 5 2.35 -4.00 28.22
N LEU A 6 2.95 -3.65 27.08
CA LEU A 6 2.51 -4.15 25.77
C LEU A 6 2.57 -5.68 25.75
N THR A 7 1.49 -6.32 25.29
CA THR A 7 1.48 -7.77 25.08
C THR A 7 2.38 -8.15 23.89
N TYR A 8 2.69 -9.44 23.76
CA TYR A 8 3.45 -9.95 22.61
C TYR A 8 2.78 -9.59 21.27
N TYR A 9 1.46 -9.71 21.17
CA TYR A 9 0.71 -9.38 19.96
C TYR A 9 0.69 -7.88 19.68
N ASP A 10 0.63 -7.04 20.71
CA ASP A 10 0.70 -5.57 20.54
C ASP A 10 2.06 -5.16 19.99
N GLN A 11 3.14 -5.77 20.47
CA GLN A 11 4.49 -5.50 19.97
C GLN A 11 4.62 -5.88 18.50
N ILE A 12 4.07 -7.04 18.09
CA ILE A 12 4.02 -7.46 16.69
C ILE A 12 3.22 -6.44 15.86
N LEU A 13 2.02 -6.05 16.31
CA LEU A 13 1.19 -5.08 15.61
C LEU A 13 1.94 -3.76 15.38
N ILE A 14 2.53 -3.21 16.44
CA ILE A 14 3.29 -1.96 16.38
C ILE A 14 4.47 -2.07 15.42
N ASN A 15 5.22 -3.18 15.46
CA ASN A 15 6.34 -3.39 14.55
C ASN A 15 5.88 -3.57 13.09
N ARG A 16 4.72 -4.21 12.85
CA ARG A 16 4.11 -4.29 11.51
C ARG A 16 3.72 -2.93 10.97
N ILE A 17 3.11 -2.08 11.80
CA ILE A 17 2.73 -0.71 11.41
C ILE A 17 3.99 0.10 11.07
N LYS A 18 5.01 0.06 11.94
CA LYS A 18 6.28 0.77 11.71
C LYS A 18 7.00 0.29 10.46
N ALA A 19 7.04 -1.02 10.22
CA ALA A 19 7.61 -1.60 9.00
C ALA A 19 6.87 -1.12 7.76
N CYS A 20 5.52 -1.13 7.79
CA CYS A 20 4.68 -0.65 6.70
C CYS A 20 4.95 0.83 6.40
N ILE A 21 5.02 1.70 7.41
CA ILE A 21 5.32 3.12 7.24
C ILE A 21 6.70 3.31 6.59
N LEU A 22 7.71 2.57 7.05
CA LEU A 22 9.05 2.67 6.48
C LEU A 22 9.10 2.20 5.02
N ASP A 23 8.45 1.07 4.70
CA ASP A 23 8.35 0.56 3.33
C ASP A 23 7.63 1.56 2.42
N LEU A 24 6.58 2.23 2.91
CA LEU A 24 5.87 3.30 2.18
C LEU A 24 6.78 4.50 1.91
N LEU A 25 7.56 4.95 2.89
CA LEU A 25 8.50 6.05 2.71
C LEU A 25 9.59 5.70 1.68
N ILE A 26 10.09 4.46 1.70
CA ILE A 26 11.06 3.99 0.72
C ILE A 26 10.45 3.98 -0.67
N CYS A 27 9.27 3.37 -0.85
CA CYS A 27 8.54 3.40 -2.12
C CYS A 27 8.29 4.83 -2.61
N LEU A 28 7.86 5.74 -1.75
CA LEU A 28 7.62 7.14 -2.10
C LEU A 28 8.91 7.84 -2.56
N SER A 29 10.03 7.57 -1.87
CA SER A 29 11.33 8.13 -2.25
C SER A 29 11.80 7.61 -3.62
N LEU A 30 11.67 6.31 -3.87
CA LEU A 30 11.98 5.69 -5.16
C LEU A 30 11.10 6.25 -6.28
N ILE A 31 9.78 6.35 -6.07
CA ILE A 31 8.86 6.93 -7.04
C ILE A 31 9.28 8.37 -7.37
N THR A 32 9.59 9.18 -6.35
CA THR A 32 9.99 10.57 -6.54
C THR A 32 11.26 10.67 -7.38
N ILE A 33 12.29 9.88 -7.06
CA ILE A 33 13.56 9.83 -7.80
C ILE A 33 13.30 9.39 -9.25
N THR A 34 12.53 8.31 -9.45
CA THR A 34 12.21 7.81 -10.80
C THR A 34 11.42 8.83 -11.61
N VAL A 35 10.44 9.53 -11.03
CA VAL A 35 9.69 10.60 -11.71
C VAL A 35 10.60 11.74 -12.12
N ILE A 36 11.54 12.17 -11.26
CA ILE A 36 12.49 13.24 -11.59
C ILE A 36 13.37 12.83 -12.77
N ILE A 37 14.00 11.65 -12.70
CA ILE A 37 14.85 11.12 -13.78
C ILE A 37 14.04 11.01 -15.08
N PHE A 38 12.83 10.46 -15.00
CA PHE A 38 11.96 10.28 -16.15
C PHE A 38 11.57 11.61 -16.78
N LYS A 39 11.25 12.64 -15.99
CA LYS A 39 10.94 13.99 -16.51
C LYS A 39 12.12 14.60 -17.26
N ILE A 40 13.34 14.42 -16.75
CA ILE A 40 14.56 14.89 -17.42
C ILE A 40 14.72 14.19 -18.78
N ILE A 41 14.63 12.86 -18.81
CA ILE A 41 14.71 12.08 -20.05
C ILE A 41 13.61 12.51 -21.03
N ASN A 42 12.37 12.60 -20.55
CA ASN A 42 11.21 12.94 -21.36
C ASN A 42 11.32 14.34 -21.97
N PHE A 43 11.95 15.29 -21.26
CA PHE A 43 12.26 16.62 -21.79
C PHE A 43 13.21 16.56 -22.99
N PHE A 44 14.29 15.78 -22.89
CA PHE A 44 15.23 15.59 -24.01
C PHE A 44 14.61 14.82 -25.19
N THR A 45 13.64 13.95 -24.94
CA THR A 45 12.94 13.18 -25.98
C THR A 45 11.67 13.87 -26.50
N LEU A 46 11.54 15.19 -26.33
CA LEU A 46 10.40 16.00 -26.83
C LEU A 46 9.02 15.44 -26.40
N ASN A 47 8.91 15.01 -25.14
CA ASN A 47 7.68 14.49 -24.53
C ASN A 47 7.12 13.18 -25.13
N LEU A 48 7.94 12.41 -25.86
CA LEU A 48 7.54 11.14 -26.47
C LEU A 48 6.93 10.14 -25.46
N PHE A 49 7.37 10.18 -24.20
CA PHE A 49 7.00 9.20 -23.18
C PHE A 49 5.98 9.71 -22.15
N ASN A 50 5.23 10.78 -22.45
CA ASN A 50 4.25 11.35 -21.51
C ASN A 50 3.28 10.31 -20.90
N VAL A 51 2.81 9.34 -21.68
CA VAL A 51 1.90 8.29 -21.19
C VAL A 51 2.58 7.32 -20.22
N ALA A 52 3.89 7.07 -20.39
CA ALA A 52 4.62 6.13 -19.56
C ALA A 52 4.79 6.58 -18.10
N ILE A 53 4.57 7.87 -17.80
CA ILE A 53 4.58 8.38 -16.42
C ILE A 53 3.51 7.71 -15.53
N LEU A 54 2.38 7.29 -16.12
CA LEU A 54 1.29 6.61 -15.41
C LEU A 54 1.72 5.24 -14.86
N PHE A 55 2.71 4.61 -15.48
CA PHE A 55 3.20 3.30 -15.10
C PHE A 55 4.31 3.34 -14.04
N ILE A 56 4.89 4.51 -13.73
CA ILE A 56 6.00 4.61 -12.78
C ILE A 56 5.60 4.10 -11.40
N ILE A 57 4.45 4.54 -10.88
CA ILE A 57 3.97 4.17 -9.55
C ILE A 57 3.80 2.64 -9.41
N PRO A 58 2.99 1.95 -10.25
CA PRO A 58 2.81 0.52 -10.11
C PRO A 58 4.12 -0.26 -10.36
N VAL A 59 4.96 0.17 -11.31
CA VAL A 59 6.24 -0.49 -11.59
C VAL A 59 7.17 -0.42 -10.39
N VAL A 60 7.38 0.77 -9.81
CA VAL A 60 8.30 0.94 -8.66
C VAL A 60 7.84 0.12 -7.45
N ILE A 61 6.53 0.13 -7.16
CA ILE A 61 5.97 -0.66 -6.05
C ILE A 61 6.21 -2.15 -6.29
N VAL A 62 5.83 -2.67 -7.46
CA VAL A 62 6.00 -4.09 -7.78
C VAL A 62 7.48 -4.49 -7.77
N SER A 63 8.37 -3.65 -8.31
CA SER A 63 9.81 -3.90 -8.31
C SER A 63 10.41 -3.94 -6.91
N TYR A 64 10.05 -2.99 -6.03
CA TYR A 64 10.55 -2.95 -4.64
C TYR A 64 10.15 -4.21 -3.86
N TYR A 65 8.87 -4.59 -3.94
CA TYR A 65 8.38 -5.76 -3.22
C TYR A 65 8.90 -7.06 -3.83
N SER A 66 8.97 -7.19 -5.16
CA SER A 66 9.54 -8.37 -5.81
C SER A 66 11.00 -8.59 -5.43
N PHE A 67 11.80 -7.51 -5.40
CA PHE A 67 13.21 -7.58 -4.96
C PHE A 67 13.33 -7.95 -3.47
N SER A 68 12.45 -7.38 -2.64
CA SER A 68 12.40 -7.69 -1.20
C SER A 68 12.05 -9.16 -0.91
N ILE A 69 11.13 -9.74 -1.69
CA ILE A 69 10.66 -11.12 -1.57
C ILE A 69 11.73 -12.12 -2.06
N GLY A 70 12.48 -11.76 -3.10
CA GLY A 70 13.52 -12.61 -3.69
C GLY A 70 14.71 -12.89 -2.77
N ASN A 71 14.83 -12.18 -1.64
CA ASN A 71 15.88 -12.40 -0.67
C ASN A 71 15.60 -13.66 0.20
N GLU A 72 16.65 -14.31 0.72
CA GLU A 72 16.59 -15.60 1.48
C GLU A 72 15.61 -15.62 2.67
N ASN A 73 15.19 -14.45 3.14
CA ASN A 73 14.31 -14.28 4.29
C ASN A 73 12.90 -13.81 3.93
N GLY A 74 12.58 -13.59 2.65
CA GLY A 74 11.24 -13.17 2.20
C GLY A 74 10.69 -11.95 2.94
N SER A 75 11.56 -11.00 3.30
CA SER A 75 11.26 -9.88 4.19
C SER A 75 11.61 -8.55 3.53
N THR A 76 10.69 -7.59 3.62
CA THR A 76 10.93 -6.21 3.20
C THR A 76 11.99 -5.54 4.05
N PHE A 77 12.51 -4.42 3.56
CA PHE A 77 13.50 -3.66 4.31
C PHE A 77 12.94 -3.17 5.65
N GLY A 78 11.68 -2.70 5.69
CA GLY A 78 11.00 -2.34 6.92
C GLY A 78 10.91 -3.52 7.90
N MET A 79 10.51 -4.70 7.41
CA MET A 79 10.42 -5.90 8.24
C MET A 79 11.77 -6.29 8.85
N LYS A 80 12.86 -6.19 8.09
CA LYS A 80 14.23 -6.46 8.58
C LYS A 80 14.63 -5.49 9.69
N ILE A 81 14.38 -4.20 9.51
CA ILE A 81 14.72 -3.17 10.51
C ILE A 81 13.98 -3.39 11.82
N PHE A 82 12.69 -3.69 11.74
CA PHE A 82 11.87 -3.94 12.94
C PHE A 82 11.91 -5.39 13.43
N LYS A 83 12.82 -6.21 12.87
CA LYS A 83 13.07 -7.61 13.27
C LYS A 83 11.80 -8.48 13.31
N ILE A 84 10.91 -8.26 12.35
CA ILE A 84 9.71 -9.09 12.16
C ILE A 84 9.87 -9.96 10.92
N GLY A 85 9.45 -11.21 11.02
CA GLY A 85 9.50 -12.18 9.94
C GLY A 85 8.12 -12.80 9.70
N LEU A 86 7.88 -13.23 8.47
CA LEU A 86 6.68 -13.97 8.11
C LEU A 86 7.00 -15.46 8.09
N VAL A 87 6.27 -16.22 8.90
CA VAL A 87 6.33 -17.69 8.97
C VAL A 87 4.93 -18.25 8.88
N ASN A 88 4.80 -19.49 8.44
CA ASN A 88 3.52 -20.18 8.46
C ASN A 88 3.17 -20.67 9.89
N ASN A 89 1.95 -21.22 10.06
CA ASN A 89 1.49 -21.75 11.35
C ASN A 89 2.34 -22.91 11.91
N LYS A 90 3.24 -23.49 11.09
CA LYS A 90 4.21 -24.52 11.49
C LYS A 90 5.60 -23.92 11.79
N ASN A 91 5.71 -22.60 11.93
CA ASN A 91 6.96 -21.85 12.13
C ASN A 91 8.02 -22.04 11.03
N LYS A 92 7.61 -22.44 9.82
CA LYS A 92 8.52 -22.56 8.68
C LYS A 92 8.49 -21.28 7.84
N LYS A 93 9.64 -20.93 7.26
CA LYS A 93 9.72 -19.89 6.22
C LYS A 93 8.84 -20.28 5.05
N LEU A 94 8.18 -19.30 4.45
CA LEU A 94 7.37 -19.48 3.25
C LEU A 94 8.29 -19.68 2.03
N ASN A 95 7.83 -20.50 1.09
CA ASN A 95 8.50 -20.64 -0.20
C ASN A 95 8.24 -19.40 -1.08
N THR A 96 9.08 -19.16 -2.10
CA THR A 96 8.97 -17.98 -2.98
C THR A 96 7.58 -17.86 -3.62
N LYS A 97 6.98 -18.98 -4.04
CA LYS A 97 5.62 -19.01 -4.60
C LYS A 97 4.56 -18.54 -3.59
N GLU A 98 4.66 -18.97 -2.34
CA GLU A 98 3.73 -18.59 -1.28
C GLU A 98 3.86 -17.10 -0.94
N LEU A 99 5.09 -16.59 -0.89
CA LEU A 99 5.35 -15.16 -0.68
C LEU A 99 4.82 -14.29 -1.82
N LEU A 100 4.94 -14.74 -3.08
CA LEU A 100 4.37 -14.03 -4.22
C LEU A 100 2.85 -13.94 -4.13
N ILE A 101 2.17 -15.07 -3.85
CA ILE A 101 0.71 -15.10 -3.69
C ILE A 101 0.29 -14.21 -2.51
N TYR A 102 0.99 -14.30 -1.38
CA TYR A 102 0.71 -13.50 -0.20
C TYR A 102 0.77 -11.99 -0.50
N ASN A 103 1.83 -11.54 -1.17
CA ASN A 103 1.97 -10.14 -1.54
C ASN A 103 0.97 -9.71 -2.61
N PHE A 104 0.70 -10.55 -3.61
CA PHE A 104 -0.30 -10.26 -4.64
C PHE A 104 -1.69 -10.05 -4.03
N LEU A 105 -2.10 -10.94 -3.11
CA LEU A 105 -3.35 -10.79 -2.36
C LEU A 105 -3.36 -9.49 -1.56
N PHE A 106 -2.27 -9.16 -0.87
CA PHE A 106 -2.16 -7.90 -0.13
C PHE A 106 -2.37 -6.67 -1.04
N PHE A 107 -1.76 -6.65 -2.22
CA PHE A 107 -1.87 -5.54 -3.17
C PHE A 107 -3.24 -5.40 -3.83
N ILE A 108 -4.02 -6.48 -3.94
CA ILE A 108 -5.39 -6.42 -4.48
C ILE A 108 -6.39 -6.08 -3.38
N VAL A 109 -6.32 -6.80 -2.26
CA VAL A 109 -7.34 -6.72 -1.20
C VAL A 109 -7.25 -5.38 -0.47
N THR A 110 -6.04 -4.87 -0.20
CA THR A 110 -5.86 -3.65 0.61
C THR A 110 -6.45 -2.40 -0.05
N PRO A 111 -6.18 -2.10 -1.34
CA PRO A 111 -6.78 -0.93 -2.00
C PRO A 111 -8.30 -1.05 -2.14
N ILE A 112 -8.82 -2.23 -2.47
CA ILE A 112 -10.28 -2.47 -2.57
C ILE A 112 -10.95 -2.20 -1.21
N GLY A 113 -10.39 -2.75 -0.14
CA GLY A 113 -10.90 -2.54 1.22
C GLY A 113 -10.84 -1.07 1.64
N LEU A 114 -9.77 -0.36 1.27
CA LEU A 114 -9.63 1.08 1.54
C LEU A 114 -10.70 1.91 0.81
N VAL A 115 -10.94 1.64 -0.48
CA VAL A 115 -11.98 2.33 -1.27
C VAL A 115 -13.36 2.09 -0.68
N LEU A 116 -13.67 0.84 -0.30
CA LEU A 116 -14.93 0.50 0.36
C LEU A 116 -15.09 1.26 1.69
N LEU A 117 -14.05 1.27 2.53
CA LEU A 117 -14.07 1.96 3.81
C LEU A 117 -14.31 3.46 3.65
N ILE A 118 -13.60 4.10 2.70
CA ILE A 118 -13.80 5.53 2.39
C ILE A 118 -15.23 5.78 1.91
N SER A 119 -15.77 4.91 1.04
CA SER A 119 -17.14 5.04 0.55
C SER A 119 -18.19 4.92 1.65
N LEU A 120 -17.91 4.21 2.74
CA LEU A 120 -18.81 4.12 3.90
C LEU A 120 -18.65 5.31 4.85
N ILE A 121 -17.44 5.84 5.00
CA ILE A 121 -17.16 6.97 5.92
C ILE A 121 -17.71 8.29 5.36
N ILE A 122 -17.55 8.56 4.07
CA ILE A 122 -17.97 9.84 3.45
C ILE A 122 -19.42 10.22 3.75
N PRO A 123 -20.43 9.35 3.52
CA PRO A 123 -21.82 9.69 3.81
C PRO A 123 -22.07 9.90 5.31
N LEU A 124 -21.24 9.38 6.21
CA LEU A 124 -21.39 9.61 7.65
C LEU A 124 -20.88 10.99 8.09
N VAL A 125 -19.96 11.59 7.31
CA VAL A 125 -19.31 12.85 7.66
C VAL A 125 -19.93 14.04 6.94
N ASN A 126 -20.42 13.88 5.71
CA ASN A 126 -20.98 15.00 4.93
C ASN A 126 -22.46 15.28 5.26
N ASP A 127 -22.87 16.55 5.25
CA ASP A 127 -24.24 16.94 5.67
C ASP A 127 -25.34 16.34 4.77
N GLU A 128 -25.04 16.20 3.47
CA GLU A 128 -25.97 15.66 2.47
C GLU A 128 -26.05 14.13 2.47
N ARG A 129 -25.24 13.44 3.28
CA ARG A 129 -25.14 11.96 3.36
C ARG A 129 -24.89 11.28 2.01
N LYS A 130 -24.25 11.97 1.07
CA LYS A 130 -23.97 11.50 -0.30
C LYS A 130 -22.80 10.51 -0.32
N CYS A 131 -22.92 9.48 -1.13
CA CYS A 131 -21.80 8.58 -1.42
C CYS A 131 -20.85 9.19 -2.47
N ILE A 132 -19.66 8.61 -2.63
CA ILE A 132 -18.67 9.05 -3.64
C ILE A 132 -19.29 9.06 -5.05
N HIS A 133 -20.01 7.99 -5.39
CA HIS A 133 -20.62 7.85 -6.71
C HIS A 133 -21.72 8.89 -6.97
N ASP A 134 -22.40 9.39 -5.92
CA ASP A 134 -23.39 10.44 -6.09
C ASP A 134 -22.77 11.77 -6.55
N TYR A 135 -21.55 12.08 -6.11
CA TYR A 135 -20.82 13.25 -6.60
C TYR A 135 -20.38 13.09 -8.06
N ILE A 136 -19.99 11.87 -8.45
CA ILE A 136 -19.56 11.57 -9.83
C ILE A 136 -20.74 11.70 -10.81
N PHE A 137 -21.89 11.11 -10.46
CA PHE A 137 -23.09 11.12 -11.30
C PHE A 137 -24.02 12.31 -11.08
N LYS A 138 -23.69 13.19 -10.12
CA LYS A 138 -24.51 14.34 -9.71
C LYS A 138 -25.94 13.94 -9.33
N THR A 139 -26.09 12.82 -8.62
CA THR A 139 -27.38 12.28 -8.16
C THR A 139 -27.73 12.74 -6.75
N LYS A 140 -29.04 12.72 -6.43
CA LYS A 140 -29.56 12.92 -5.07
C LYS A 140 -30.75 12.00 -4.85
N PHE A 141 -30.90 11.50 -3.63
CA PHE A 141 -32.09 10.76 -3.22
C PHE A 141 -33.16 11.73 -2.74
N ASN A 142 -34.40 11.52 -3.20
CA ASN A 142 -35.58 12.22 -2.69
C ASN A 142 -36.46 11.19 -1.98
N LEU A 143 -37.10 11.61 -0.88
CA LEU A 143 -38.14 10.80 -0.25
C LEU A 143 -39.36 10.74 -1.16
N LEU A 144 -39.88 9.54 -1.38
CA LEU A 144 -41.18 9.36 -2.03
C LEU A 144 -42.26 9.67 -0.98
N SER A 145 -43.10 10.65 -1.28
CA SER A 145 -44.28 11.04 -0.49
C SER A 145 -45.46 10.11 -0.75
#